data_AF-A0A6N4ABK8-F1
#
_entry.id   AF-A0A6N4ABK8-F1
#
_cell.length_a   1.000
_cell.length_b   1.000
_cell.length_c   1.000
_cell.angle_alpha   90.00
_cell.angle_beta   90.00
_cell.angle_gamma   90.00
#
_symmetry.space_group_name_H-M   'P 1'
#
loop_
_entity.id
_entity.type
_entity.pdbx_description
1 polymer ?
#
loop_
_entity_poly.entity_id
_entity_poly.type
_entity_poly.pdbx_seq_one_letter_code
_entity_poly.pdbx_strand_id
1 'polypeptide(L)' 'MNFYQLTILHKDSLHISTIQRFAHTYGAVYSAPTNNKDGITFEFEFPTYNQMKDFIAALDTLNPRLFSK' A
#
# COMPACT_ATOMS: atom_id res chain seq x y z
N MET A 1 7.51 12.65 9.07
CA MET A 1 6.96 11.33 8.72
C MET A 1 5.77 11.54 7.80
N ASN A 2 5.61 10.74 6.75
CA ASN A 2 4.54 10.87 5.76
C ASN A 2 3.72 9.58 5.74
N PHE A 3 2.40 9.69 5.69
CA PHE A 3 1.50 8.54 5.80
C PHE A 3 0.72 8.35 4.50
N TYR A 4 0.52 7.10 4.11
CA TYR A 4 -0.30 6.73 2.97
C TYR A 4 -1.13 5.50 3.31
N GLN A 5 -2.44 5.59 3.13
CA GLN A 5 -3.37 4.50 3.37
C GLN A 5 -3.80 3.88 2.04
N LEU A 6 -3.79 2.55 1.96
CA LEU A 6 -4.19 1.78 0.80
C LEU A 6 -5.23 0.74 1.20
N THR A 7 -6.39 0.72 0.54
CA THR A 7 -7.39 -0.33 0.73
C THR A 7 -7.44 -1.24 -0.48
N ILE A 8 -7.15 -2.53 -0.28
CA ILE A 8 -7.26 -3.57 -1.30
C ILE A 8 -8.67 -4.16 -1.23
N LEU A 9 -9.51 -3.84 -2.23
CA LEU A 9 -10.94 -4.20 -2.25
C LEU A 9 -11.19 -5.68 -2.60
N HIS A 10 -10.33 -6.27 -3.43
CA HIS A 10 -10.41 -7.70 -3.71
C HIS A 10 -9.48 -8.46 -2.76
N LYS A 11 -10.04 -9.36 -1.94
CA LYS A 11 -9.32 -10.30 -1.05
C LYS A 11 -8.51 -11.34 -1.83
N ASP A 12 -7.74 -10.88 -2.80
CA ASP A 12 -6.90 -11.72 -3.61
C ASP A 12 -5.53 -11.73 -2.93
N SER A 13 -5.32 -12.77 -2.13
CA SER A 13 -4.21 -12.96 -1.19
C SER A 13 -2.83 -12.73 -1.83
N LEU A 14 -2.73 -12.90 -3.14
CA LEU A 14 -1.54 -12.67 -3.96
C LEU A 14 -1.09 -11.19 -3.95
N HIS A 15 -2.04 -10.25 -3.92
CA HIS A 15 -1.72 -8.81 -3.99
C HIS A 15 -1.20 -8.27 -2.66
N ILE A 16 -1.62 -8.86 -1.53
CA ILE A 16 -1.18 -8.49 -0.19
C ILE A 16 0.33 -8.70 -0.04
N SER A 17 0.82 -9.91 -0.31
CA SER A 17 2.24 -10.21 -0.18
C SER A 17 3.10 -9.40 -1.15
N THR A 18 2.55 -9.08 -2.33
CA THR A 18 3.21 -8.23 -3.33
C THR A 18 3.34 -6.80 -2.82
N ILE A 19 2.27 -6.22 -2.29
CA ILE A 19 2.26 -4.87 -1.72
C ILE A 19 3.21 -4.75 -0.51
N GLN A 20 3.26 -5.76 0.34
CA GLN A 20 4.18 -5.78 1.49
C GLN A 20 5.65 -5.73 1.04
N ARG A 21 6.03 -6.57 0.06
CA ARG A 21 7.39 -6.54 -0.52
C ARG A 21 7.67 -5.22 -1.22
N PHE A 22 6.67 -4.69 -1.91
CA PHE A 22 6.76 -3.43 -2.61
C PHE A 22 7.03 -2.27 -1.65
N ALA A 23 6.19 -2.12 -0.62
CA ALA A 23 6.34 -1.10 0.42
C ALA A 23 7.72 -1.14 1.09
N HIS A 24 8.22 -2.34 1.39
CA HIS A 24 9.57 -2.52 1.94
C HIS A 24 10.68 -2.02 1.00
N THR A 25 10.51 -2.17 -0.32
CA THR A 25 11.47 -1.68 -1.32
C THR A 25 11.61 -0.15 -1.31
N TYR A 26 10.53 0.56 -0.98
CA TYR A 26 10.52 2.03 -0.87
C TYR A 26 10.82 2.54 0.55
N GLY A 27 11.23 1.65 1.47
CA GLY A 27 11.54 2.00 2.85
C GLY A 27 10.32 2.36 3.69
N ALA A 28 9.13 1.92 3.27
CA ALA A 28 7.92 2.10 4.06
C ALA A 28 7.91 1.15 5.26
N VAL A 29 7.56 1.69 6.42
CA VAL A 29 7.20 0.90 7.60
C VAL A 29 5.68 0.81 7.63
N TYR A 30 5.10 -0.32 8.02
CA TYR A 30 3.65 -0.43 8.13
C TYR A 30 3.27 -1.30 9.34
N SER A 31 2.14 -0.94 9.95
CA SER A 31 1.51 -1.72 11.01
C SER A 31 0.82 -2.96 10.45
N ALA A 32 0.39 -3.89 11.31
CA ALA A 32 -0.40 -5.02 10.85
C ALA A 32 -1.64 -4.54 10.04
N PRO A 33 -1.90 -5.09 8.84
CA PRO A 33 -3.02 -4.64 8.03
C PRO A 33 -4.36 -4.96 8.69
N THR A 34 -5.31 -4.05 8.52
CA THR A 34 -6.64 -4.15 9.14
C THR A 34 -7.64 -4.71 8.14
N ASN A 35 -8.36 -5.77 8.52
CA ASN A 35 -9.37 -6.39 7.66
C ASN A 35 -10.75 -5.78 7.94
N ASN A 36 -11.29 -5.04 6.98
CA ASN A 36 -12.56 -4.34 7.05
C ASN A 36 -13.60 -5.00 6.13
N LYS A 37 -14.87 -4.58 6.24
CA LYS A 37 -15.95 -5.12 5.37
C LYS A 37 -15.67 -4.91 3.88
N ASP A 38 -15.00 -3.81 3.53
CA ASP A 38 -14.71 -3.41 2.16
C ASP A 38 -13.41 -4.02 1.59
N GLY A 39 -12.52 -4.55 2.45
CA GLY A 39 -11.22 -5.03 2.01
C GLY A 39 -10.16 -5.03 3.10
N ILE A 40 -8.90 -5.09 2.69
CA ILE A 40 -7.75 -5.05 3.61
C ILE A 40 -7.06 -3.70 3.48
N THR A 41 -7.00 -2.97 4.59
CA THR A 41 -6.39 -1.65 4.68
C THR A 41 -4.97 -1.75 5.21
N PHE A 42 -4.05 -1.08 4.52
CA PHE A 42 -2.65 -0.91 4.92
C PHE A 42 -2.40 0.56 5.20
N GLU A 43 -1.73 0.85 6.32
CA GLU A 43 -1.20 2.17 6.63
C GLU A 43 0.31 2.12 6.52
N PHE A 44 0.85 2.84 5.53
CA PHE A 44 2.27 2.94 5.27
C PHE A 44 2.82 4.25 5.78
N GLU A 45 3.94 4.18 6.48
CA GLU A 45 4.71 5.29 6.97
C GLU A 45 6.04 5.39 6.21
N PHE A 46 6.30 6.56 5.64
CA PHE A 46 7.49 6.84 4.86
C PHE A 46 8.41 7.84 5.58
N PRO A 47 9.73 7.58 5.60
CA PRO A 47 10.73 8.50 6.15
C PRO A 47 10.73 9.85 5.42
N THR A 48 10.57 9.82 4.08
CA THR A 48 10.61 11.02 3.23
C THR A 48 9.38 11.10 2.32
N TYR A 49 9.02 12.33 1.94
CA TYR A 49 7.92 12.57 1.02
C TYR A 49 8.20 12.01 -0.39
N ASN A 50 9.47 12.03 -0.82
CA ASN A 50 9.87 11.49 -2.11
C ASN A 50 9.64 9.97 -2.20
N GLN A 51 9.99 9.22 -1.15
CA GLN A 51 9.70 7.77 -1.10
C GLN A 51 8.20 7.47 -1.16
N MET A 52 7.38 8.25 -0.46
CA MET A 52 5.92 8.13 -0.53
C MET A 52 5.43 8.43 -1.96
N LYS A 53 5.93 9.48 -2.59
CA LYS A 53 5.57 9.87 -3.96
C LYS A 53 5.94 8.79 -4.98
N ASP A 54 7.14 8.24 -4.87
CA ASP A 54 7.62 7.17 -5.75
C ASP A 54 6.79 5.89 -5.56
N PHE A 55 6.43 5.57 -4.31
CA PHE A 55 5.55 4.45 -3.99
C PHE A 55 4.15 4.62 -4.57
N ILE A 56 3.54 5.80 -4.43
CA ILE A 56 2.21 6.09 -5.01
C ILE A 56 2.25 6.00 -6.53
N ALA A 57 3.27 6.58 -7.18
CA ALA A 57 3.42 6.53 -8.63
C ALA A 57 3.59 5.08 -9.12
N ALA A 58 4.30 4.25 -8.37
CA ALA A 58 4.55 2.87 -8.72
C ALA A 58 3.37 1.94 -8.33
N LEU A 59 2.51 2.34 -7.38
CA LEU A 59 1.20 1.73 -7.17
C LEU A 59 0.22 2.07 -8.29
N ASP A 60 0.23 3.30 -8.79
CA ASP A 60 -0.65 3.71 -9.90
C ASP A 60 -0.33 2.96 -11.21
N THR A 61 0.93 2.52 -11.39
CA THR A 61 1.31 1.64 -12.51
C THR A 61 0.90 0.17 -12.30
N LEU A 62 0.74 -0.26 -11.04
CA LEU A 62 0.13 -1.54 -10.68
C LEU A 62 -1.40 -1.41 -10.81
N ASN A 63 -1.93 -1.75 -11.98
CA ASN A 63 -3.35 -1.94 -12.29
C ASN A 63 -4.36 -1.18 -11.38
N PRO A 64 -4.74 0.07 -11.73
CA PRO A 64 -5.47 1.01 -10.85
C PRO A 64 -6.88 0.56 -10.44
N ARG A 65 -7.41 -0.54 -11.00
CA ARG A 65 -8.71 -1.13 -10.61
C ARG A 65 -8.66 -1.93 -9.32
N LEU A 66 -7.47 -2.30 -8.84
CA LEU A 66 -7.30 -3.11 -7.63
C LEU A 66 -7.28 -2.28 -6.34
N PHE A 67 -7.13 -0.96 -6.46
CA PHE A 67 -6.85 -0.07 -5.33
C PHE A 67 -7.85 1.09 -5.29
N SER A 68 -8.50 1.28 -4.13
CA SER A 68 -9.21 2.53 -3.85
C SER A 68 -8.30 3.41 -3.01
N LYS A 69 -8.02 4.62 -3.52
CA LYS A 69 -7.41 5.72 -2.76
C LYS A 69 -8.43 6.33 -1.80
#